data_AF-A0A3D5H8X7-F1
#
_entry.id   AF-A0A3D5H8X7-F1
#
_cell.length_a   1.000
_cell.length_b   1.000
_cell.length_c   1.000
_cell.angle_alpha   90.00
_cell.angle_beta   90.00
_cell.angle_gamma   90.00
#
_symmetry.space_group_name_H-M   'P 1'
#
loop_
_entity.id
_entity.type
_entity.pdbx_description
1 polymer ?
#
loop_
_entity_poly.entity_id
_entity_poly.type
_entity_poly.pdbx_seq_one_letter_code
_entity_poly.pdbx_strand_id
1 'polypeptide(L)'
;MKSRSIKVDYLARVEGEGALLVKIRGKEVTDVKFRIFEPPRFFEAFLRGRNFTEAPDITARICGICPVAYQMSSIHAMEDACGVSVTGQLRALRRLLYCG
;
A
#
# COMPACT_ATOMS: atom_id res chain seq x y z
N MET A 1 7.72 1.95 39.91
CA MET A 1 6.94 2.71 38.91
C MET A 1 5.94 1.75 38.24
N LYS A 2 4.64 2.06 38.18
CA LYS A 2 3.63 1.13 37.63
C LYS A 2 3.83 0.93 36.11
N SER A 3 3.69 -0.31 35.67
CA SER A 3 3.70 -0.72 34.25
C SER A 3 2.29 -1.08 33.82
N ARG A 4 1.87 -0.66 32.62
CA ARG A 4 0.59 -1.03 32.00
C ARG A 4 0.79 -1.44 30.54
N SER A 5 -0.06 -2.36 30.07
CA SER A 5 -0.08 -2.82 28.68
C SER A 5 -1.46 -2.57 28.09
N ILE A 6 -1.50 -2.03 26.87
CA ILE A 6 -2.71 -1.92 26.05
C ILE A 6 -2.56 -2.90 24.89
N LYS A 7 -3.56 -3.76 24.70
CA LYS A 7 -3.63 -4.72 23.61
C LYS A 7 -4.84 -4.38 22.74
N VAL A 8 -4.60 -4.21 21.45
CA VAL A 8 -5.62 -4.04 20.44
C VAL A 8 -5.43 -5.19 19.47
N ASP A 9 -6.24 -6.24 19.64
CA ASP A 9 -6.08 -7.48 18.85
C ASP A 9 -6.54 -7.31 17.40
N TYR A 10 -7.40 -6.33 17.12
CA TYR A 10 -7.81 -5.92 15.79
C TYR A 10 -7.95 -4.40 15.71
N LEU A 11 -7.16 -3.76 14.84
CA LEU A 11 -7.18 -2.32 14.63
C LEU A 11 -8.28 -1.95 13.63
N ALA A 12 -9.30 -1.23 14.11
CA ALA A 12 -10.37 -0.73 13.25
C ALA A 12 -10.01 0.63 12.61
N ARG A 13 -10.78 1.02 11.58
CA ARG A 13 -10.64 2.28 10.81
C ARG A 13 -9.28 2.45 10.11
N VAL A 14 -8.71 1.33 9.67
CA VAL A 14 -7.58 1.27 8.75
C VAL A 14 -7.90 0.25 7.66
N GLU A 15 -7.16 0.30 6.56
CA GLU A 15 -7.20 -0.76 5.55
C GLU A 15 -6.28 -1.92 5.98
N GLY A 16 -6.64 -3.14 5.60
CA GLY A 16 -5.92 -4.36 5.98
C GLY A 16 -6.20 -4.83 7.41
N GLU A 17 -5.43 -5.84 7.83
CA GLU A 17 -5.59 -6.51 9.13
C GLU A 17 -4.34 -6.35 9.99
N GLY A 18 -4.49 -5.71 11.15
CA GLY A 18 -3.38 -5.46 12.05
C GLY A 18 -3.76 -5.39 13.53
N ALA A 19 -2.76 -5.60 14.39
CA ALA A 19 -2.87 -5.55 15.86
C ALA A 19 -1.77 -4.67 16.45
N LEU A 20 -2.03 -4.09 17.62
CA LEU A 20 -1.11 -3.24 18.36
C LEU A 20 -0.92 -3.72 19.81
N LEU A 21 0.32 -3.76 20.25
CA LEU A 21 0.70 -3.93 21.66
C LEU A 21 1.49 -2.70 22.11
N VAL A 22 1.00 -1.99 23.11
CA VAL A 22 1.64 -0.78 23.65
C VAL A 22 1.99 -1.00 25.12
N LYS A 23 3.26 -0.82 25.49
CA LYS A 23 3.72 -0.88 26.89
C LYS A 23 4.07 0.50 27.41
N ILE A 24 3.58 0.82 28.59
CA ILE A 24 3.70 2.15 29.20
C ILE A 24 4.26 2.00 30.61
N ARG A 25 5.29 2.78 30.95
CA ARG A 25 5.82 2.91 32.32
C ARG A 25 5.56 4.33 32.81
N GLY A 26 4.81 4.46 33.90
CA GLY A 26 4.36 5.77 34.37
C GLY A 26 3.54 6.49 33.29
N LYS A 27 4.06 7.62 32.79
CA LYS A 27 3.43 8.44 31.73
C LYS A 27 4.05 8.23 30.34
N GLU A 28 5.08 7.41 30.22
CA GLU A 28 5.84 7.25 28.97
C GLU A 28 5.54 5.92 28.27
N VAL A 29 5.32 5.97 26.97
CA VAL A 29 5.29 4.79 26.10
C VAL A 29 6.73 4.30 25.95
N THR A 30 6.96 3.03 26.26
CA THR A 30 8.31 2.44 26.25
C THR A 30 8.50 1.39 25.15
N ASP A 31 7.41 0.87 24.57
CA ASP A 31 7.44 -0.14 23.51
C ASP A 31 6.12 -0.11 22.75
N VAL A 32 6.17 -0.23 21.43
CA VAL A 32 5.01 -0.40 20.55
C VAL A 32 5.33 -1.50 19.55
N LYS A 33 4.49 -2.52 19.48
CA LYS A 33 4.58 -3.57 18.46
C LYS A 33 3.35 -3.52 17.58
N PHE A 34 3.59 -3.39 16.28
CA PHE A 34 2.56 -3.50 15.25
C PHE A 34 2.71 -4.86 14.56
N ARG A 35 1.61 -5.60 14.45
CA ARG A 35 1.57 -6.92 13.80
C ARG A 35 0.55 -6.86 12.68
N ILE A 36 1.00 -7.01 11.45
CA ILE A 36 0.15 -7.24 10.27
C ILE A 36 0.00 -8.75 10.13
N PHE A 37 -1.23 -9.24 10.07
CA PHE A 37 -1.52 -10.67 9.93
C PHE A 37 -2.45 -10.97 8.75
N GLU A 38 -2.67 -9.97 7.89
CA GLU A 38 -3.37 -10.14 6.62
C GLU A 38 -2.69 -11.26 5.79
N PRO A 39 -3.48 -12.17 5.19
CA PRO A 39 -2.92 -13.25 4.40
C PRO A 39 -2.14 -12.71 3.19
N PRO A 40 -0.92 -13.21 2.92
CA PRO A 40 -0.16 -12.77 1.77
C PRO A 40 -0.87 -13.15 0.46
N ARG A 41 -1.07 -12.17 -0.42
CA ARG A 41 -1.72 -12.36 -1.73
C ARG A 41 -0.74 -12.61 -2.88
N PHE A 42 0.57 -12.46 -2.63
CA PHE A 42 1.66 -12.82 -3.54
C PHE A 42 1.59 -12.20 -4.96
N PHE A 43 1.18 -10.93 -5.09
CA PHE A 43 1.12 -10.22 -6.39
C PHE A 43 2.44 -10.28 -7.17
N GLU A 44 3.59 -10.17 -6.49
CA GLU A 44 4.91 -10.22 -7.12
C GLU A 44 5.20 -11.56 -7.78
N ALA A 45 4.85 -12.67 -7.10
CA ALA A 45 5.00 -14.00 -7.68
C ALA A 45 4.01 -14.20 -8.84
N PHE A 46 2.78 -13.70 -8.68
CA PHE A 46 1.73 -13.77 -9.69
C PHE A 46 2.04 -13.00 -10.98
N LEU A 47 2.87 -11.95 -10.90
CA LEU A 47 3.31 -11.16 -12.05
C LEU A 47 4.42 -11.82 -12.88
N ARG A 48 5.12 -12.84 -12.35
CA ARG A 48 6.22 -13.48 -13.07
C ARG A 48 5.73 -14.15 -14.35
N GLY A 49 6.40 -13.85 -15.47
CA GLY A 49 6.10 -14.42 -16.78
C GLY A 49 4.85 -13.85 -17.46
N ARG A 50 4.16 -12.88 -16.84
CA ARG A 50 3.02 -12.18 -17.46
C ARG A 50 3.47 -11.10 -18.43
N ASN A 51 2.57 -10.67 -19.30
CA ASN A 51 2.82 -9.52 -20.14
C ASN A 51 2.86 -8.25 -19.27
N PHE A 52 3.83 -7.38 -19.54
CA PHE A 52 3.99 -6.12 -18.83
C PHE A 52 2.76 -5.21 -18.96
N THR A 53 1.97 -5.36 -20.03
CA THR A 53 0.71 -4.63 -20.24
C THR A 53 -0.40 -5.03 -19.27
N GLU A 54 -0.34 -6.21 -18.66
CA GLU A 54 -1.30 -6.66 -17.63
C GLU A 54 -1.00 -6.06 -16.25
N ALA A 55 0.24 -5.62 -16.02
CA ALA A 55 0.70 -5.19 -14.69
C ALA A 55 -0.11 -4.03 -14.10
N PRO A 56 -0.52 -2.99 -14.85
CA PRO A 56 -1.34 -1.90 -14.30
C PRO A 56 -2.67 -2.38 -13.75
N ASP A 57 -3.33 -3.30 -14.45
CA ASP A 57 -4.60 -3.84 -14.00
C ASP A 57 -4.42 -4.76 -12.79
N ILE A 58 -3.45 -5.66 -12.83
CA ILE A 58 -3.20 -6.59 -11.72
C ILE A 58 -2.85 -5.80 -10.45
N THR A 59 -1.90 -4.87 -10.51
CA THR A 59 -1.43 -4.13 -9.34
C THR A 59 -2.47 -3.19 -8.75
N ALA A 60 -3.42 -2.67 -9.56
CA ALA A 60 -4.54 -1.87 -9.06
C ALA A 60 -5.44 -2.64 -8.07
N ARG A 61 -5.36 -3.97 -8.01
CA ARG A 61 -6.13 -4.82 -7.08
C ARG A 61 -5.37 -5.12 -5.79
N ILE A 62 -4.19 -4.53 -5.59
CA ILE A 62 -3.46 -4.62 -4.31
C ILE A 62 -4.25 -3.91 -3.21
N CYS A 63 -4.82 -2.73 -3.47
CA CYS A 63 -5.64 -2.03 -2.49
C CYS A 63 -6.86 -1.39 -3.15
N GLY A 64 -8.05 -1.64 -2.62
CA GLY A 64 -9.29 -1.09 -3.14
C GLY A 64 -9.51 0.41 -2.82
N ILE A 65 -8.76 0.97 -1.87
CA ILE A 65 -8.85 2.38 -1.49
C ILE A 65 -7.92 3.26 -2.34
N CYS A 66 -6.77 2.75 -2.75
CA CYS A 66 -5.81 3.49 -3.58
C CYS A 66 -5.47 2.80 -4.93
N PRO A 67 -6.46 2.27 -5.68
CA PRO A 67 -6.19 1.49 -6.89
C PRO A 67 -5.49 2.32 -7.98
N VAL A 68 -5.85 3.60 -8.10
CA VAL A 68 -5.24 4.53 -9.06
C VAL A 68 -3.76 4.76 -8.74
N ALA A 69 -3.36 4.73 -7.47
CA ALA A 69 -1.97 4.93 -7.10
C ALA A 69 -1.09 3.77 -7.59
N TYR A 70 -1.56 2.54 -7.42
CA TYR A 70 -0.89 1.36 -7.96
C TYR A 70 -0.90 1.34 -9.48
N GLN A 71 -2.04 1.63 -10.11
CA GLN A 71 -2.17 1.66 -11.56
C GLN A 71 -1.20 2.66 -12.19
N MET A 72 -1.17 3.91 -11.69
CA MET A 72 -0.29 4.95 -12.22
C MET A 72 1.19 4.65 -11.98
N SER A 73 1.54 4.07 -10.83
CA SER A 73 2.92 3.64 -10.54
C SER A 73 3.38 2.56 -11.52
N SER A 74 2.52 1.57 -11.79
CA SER A 74 2.79 0.52 -12.76
C SER A 74 2.93 1.08 -14.18
N ILE A 75 2.03 1.98 -14.61
CA ILE A 75 2.12 2.67 -15.91
C ILE A 75 3.44 3.41 -16.05
N HIS A 76 3.87 4.18 -15.06
CA HIS A 76 5.16 4.88 -15.12
C HIS A 76 6.35 3.92 -15.23
N ALA A 77 6.30 2.79 -14.52
CA ALA A 77 7.35 1.77 -14.63
C ALA A 77 7.40 1.14 -16.04
N MET A 78 6.24 0.91 -16.67
CA MET A 78 6.20 0.40 -18.05
C MET A 78 6.69 1.46 -19.06
N GLU A 79 6.32 2.72 -18.86
CA GLU A 79 6.79 3.83 -19.70
C GLU A 79 8.31 3.99 -19.63
N ASP A 80 8.87 3.92 -18.43
CA ASP A 80 10.33 3.94 -18.22
C ASP A 80 11.00 2.74 -18.89
N ALA A 81 10.47 1.52 -18.68
CA ALA A 81 10.99 0.31 -19.32
C ALA A 81 10.93 0.35 -20.86
N CYS A 82 9.94 1.03 -21.43
CA CYS A 82 9.80 1.22 -22.87
C CYS A 82 10.50 2.48 -23.43
N GLY A 83 11.10 3.33 -22.57
CA GLY A 83 11.71 4.60 -22.99
C GLY A 83 10.70 5.63 -23.53
N VAL A 84 9.43 5.57 -23.09
CA VAL A 84 8.35 6.44 -23.54
C VAL A 84 8.08 7.53 -22.51
N SER A 85 7.85 8.76 -22.98
CA SER A 85 7.47 9.89 -22.13
C SER A 85 6.10 10.44 -22.53
N VAL A 86 5.16 10.48 -21.58
CA VAL A 86 3.83 11.09 -21.77
C VAL A 86 3.83 12.51 -21.18
N THR A 87 3.60 13.51 -22.03
CA THR A 87 3.63 14.93 -21.66
C THR A 87 2.30 15.64 -22.01
N GLY A 88 2.22 16.95 -21.74
CA GLY A 88 1.08 17.78 -22.12
C GLY A 88 -0.24 17.39 -21.44
N GLN A 89 -1.34 17.46 -22.21
CA GLN A 89 -2.69 17.26 -21.68
C GLN A 89 -2.93 15.84 -21.17
N LEU A 90 -2.31 14.81 -21.77
CA LEU A 90 -2.43 13.43 -21.28
C LEU A 90 -1.80 13.27 -19.88
N ARG A 91 -0.65 13.90 -19.64
CA ARG A 91 -0.02 13.94 -18.31
C ARG A 91 -0.89 14.69 -17.30
N ALA A 92 -1.49 15.81 -17.71
CA ALA A 92 -2.39 16.59 -16.86
C ALA A 92 -3.65 15.80 -16.48
N LEU A 93 -4.27 15.09 -17.43
CA LEU A 93 -5.42 14.22 -17.18
C LEU A 93 -5.09 13.08 -16.22
N ARG A 94 -3.93 12.44 -16.37
CA ARG A 94 -3.46 11.41 -15.43
C ARG A 94 -3.22 11.96 -14.03
N ARG A 95 -2.69 13.18 -13.92
CA ARG A 95 -2.53 13.85 -12.61
C ARG A 95 -3.89 14.20 -12.00
N LEU A 96 -4.86 14.63 -12.81
CA LEU A 96 -6.23 14.87 -12.36
C LEU A 96 -6.87 13.57 -11.86
N LEU A 97 -6.71 12.45 -12.58
CA LEU A 97 -7.21 11.14 -12.13
C LEU A 97 -6.57 10.70 -10.80
N TYR A 98 -5.27 10.98 -10.61
CA TYR A 98 -4.55 10.58 -9.40
C TYR A 98 -4.85 11.46 -8.19
N CYS A 99 -5.02 12.77 -8.38
CA CYS A 99 -5.17 13.75 -7.30
C CYS A 99 -6.60 14.25 -7.08
N GLY A 100 -7.49 14.01 -8.03
CA GLY A 100 -8.87 14.51 -8.05
C GLY A 100 -9.88 13.56 -7.42
#